data_AF-A0A0A0EH05-F1
#
_entry.id   AF-A0A0A0EH05-F1
#
_cell.length_a   1.000
_cell.length_b   1.000
_cell.length_c   1.000
_cell.angle_alpha   90.00
_cell.angle_beta   90.00
_cell.angle_gamma   90.00
#
_symmetry.space_group_name_H-M   'P 1'
#
loop_
_entity.id
_entity.type
_entity.pdbx_description
1 polymer ?
#
loop_
_entity_poly.entity_id
_entity_poly.type
_entity_poly.pdbx_seq_one_letter_code
_entity_poly.pdbx_strand_id
1 'polypeptide(L)'
;MSLLGILFLILEGGLFLAWAFFMFRTLFRLNRHATAQRQARGGNPFMGLGETFSTFGAFARGQIFPSDRKLLAILTLALFAMIALRVMLIGAA
;
A
#
# COMPACT_ATOMS: atom_id res chain seq x y z
N MET A 1 -12.84 17.61 22.92
CA MET A 1 -11.99 17.49 21.73
C MET A 1 -11.66 18.89 21.22
N SER A 2 -10.40 19.20 20.95
CA SER A 2 -10.00 20.50 20.39
C SER A 2 -10.18 20.53 18.87
N LEU A 3 -10.41 21.71 18.27
CA LEU A 3 -10.52 21.89 16.82
C LEU A 3 -9.31 21.32 16.07
N LEU A 4 -8.11 21.52 16.61
CA LEU A 4 -6.86 20.96 16.07
C LEU A 4 -6.88 19.42 16.02
N GLY A 5 -7.41 18.77 17.05
CA GLY A 5 -7.53 17.30 17.08
C GLY A 5 -8.50 16.78 16.01
N ILE A 6 -9.59 17.50 15.74
CA ILE A 6 -10.55 17.15 14.69
C ILE A 6 -9.89 17.28 13.30
N LEU A 7 -9.19 18.39 13.06
CA LEU A 7 -8.48 18.61 11.79
C LEU A 7 -7.42 17.53 11.56
N PHE A 8 -6.66 17.15 12.59
CA PHE A 8 -5.64 16.10 12.51
C PHE A 8 -6.26 14.74 12.18
N LEU A 9 -7.37 14.38 12.83
CA LEU A 9 -8.12 13.14 12.56
C LEU A 9 -8.64 13.07 11.12
N ILE A 10 -9.19 14.17 10.61
CA ILE A 10 -9.68 14.25 9.22
C ILE A 10 -8.52 14.06 8.23
N LEU A 11 -7.39 14.73 8.47
CA LEU A 11 -6.19 14.63 7.65
C LEU A 11 -5.62 13.21 7.66
N GLU A 12 -5.48 12.60 8.84
CA GLU A 12 -4.99 11.24 9.02
C GLU A 12 -5.92 10.23 8.33
N GLY A 13 -7.23 10.36 8.51
CA GLY A 13 -8.24 9.53 7.84
C GLY A 13 -8.20 9.68 6.32
N GLY A 14 -8.07 10.91 5.81
CA GLY A 14 -7.95 11.16 4.36
C GLY A 14 -6.68 10.56 3.77
N LEU A 15 -5.54 10.71 4.45
CA LEU A 15 -4.27 10.13 4.04
C LEU A 15 -4.33 8.59 4.06
N PHE A 16 -4.93 8.01 5.10
CA PHE A 16 -5.14 6.57 5.20
C PHE A 16 -6.04 6.04 4.08
N LEU A 17 -7.14 6.73 3.76
CA LEU A 17 -8.02 6.35 2.65
C LEU A 17 -7.29 6.41 1.30
N ALA A 18 -6.50 7.45 1.06
CA ALA A 18 -5.69 7.55 -0.14
C ALA A 18 -4.69 6.38 -0.22
N TRP A 19 -3.95 6.12 0.86
CA TRP A 19 -3.03 4.99 0.95
C TRP A 19 -3.73 3.64 0.69
N ALA A 20 -4.86 3.40 1.34
CA ALA A 20 -5.63 2.18 1.18
C ALA A 20 -6.11 2.00 -0.26
N PHE A 21 -6.63 3.06 -0.88
CA PHE A 21 -7.05 3.04 -2.28
C PHE A 21 -5.90 2.64 -3.22
N PHE A 22 -4.74 3.27 -3.07
CA PHE A 22 -3.57 2.92 -3.88
C PHE A 22 -3.08 1.50 -3.60
N MET A 23 -3.12 1.06 -2.34
CA MET A 23 -2.73 -0.29 -1.95
C MET A 23 -3.63 -1.32 -2.64
N PHE A 24 -4.94 -1.18 -2.53
CA PHE A 24 -5.90 -2.07 -3.20
C PHE A 24 -5.76 -2.01 -4.71
N ARG A 25 -5.63 -0.82 -5.30
CA ARG A 25 -5.38 -0.67 -6.74
C ARG A 25 -4.15 -1.46 -7.17
N THR A 26 -3.04 -1.36 -6.44
CA THR A 26 -1.81 -2.09 -6.74
C THR A 26 -1.98 -3.59 -6.55
N LEU A 27 -2.68 -4.04 -5.50
CA LEU A 27 -3.04 -5.45 -5.29
C LEU A 27 -3.84 -6.01 -6.48
N PHE A 28 -4.86 -5.29 -6.95
CA PHE A 28 -5.65 -5.71 -8.11
C PHE A 28 -4.82 -5.75 -9.39
N ARG A 29 -3.91 -4.78 -9.60
CA ARG A 29 -3.01 -4.79 -10.77
C ARG A 29 -2.05 -5.97 -10.73
N LEU A 30 -1.47 -6.27 -9.57
CA LEU A 30 -0.59 -7.42 -9.37
C LEU A 30 -1.33 -8.73 -9.59
N ASN A 31 -2.55 -8.86 -9.05
CA ASN A 31 -3.36 -10.06 -9.22
C ASN A 31 -3.75 -10.27 -10.70
N ARG A 32 -4.15 -9.20 -11.41
CA ARG A 32 -4.39 -9.27 -12.86
C ARG A 32 -3.14 -9.69 -13.62
N HIS A 33 -1.98 -9.16 -13.26
CA HIS A 33 -0.70 -9.51 -13.89
C HIS A 33 -0.33 -10.99 -13.66
N ALA A 34 -0.43 -11.46 -12.42
CA ALA A 34 -0.19 -12.87 -12.07
C ALA A 34 -1.18 -13.80 -12.77
N THR A 35 -2.46 -13.42 -12.86
CA THR A 35 -3.50 -14.21 -13.54
C THR A 35 -3.23 -14.31 -15.05
N ALA A 36 -2.83 -13.22 -15.69
CA ALA A 36 -2.45 -13.22 -17.11
C ALA A 36 -1.24 -14.14 -17.37
N GLN A 37 -0.24 -14.13 -16.49
CA GLN A 37 0.91 -15.04 -16.60
C GLN A 37 0.51 -16.51 -16.43
N ARG A 38 -0.40 -16.84 -15.51
CA ARG A 38 -0.92 -18.21 -15.34
C ARG A 38 -1.69 -18.72 -16.55
N GLN A 39 -2.53 -17.85 -17.13
CA GLN A 39 -3.27 -18.19 -18.35
C GLN A 39 -2.31 -18.50 -19.51
N ALA A 40 -1.24 -17.73 -19.65
CA ALA A 40 -0.20 -17.99 -20.66
C ALA A 40 0.57 -19.31 -20.45
N ARG A 41 0.61 -19.84 -19.21
CA ARG A 41 1.34 -21.07 -18.84
C ARG A 41 0.47 -22.34 -18.79
N GLY A 42 -0.79 -22.29 -19.24
CA GLY A 42 -1.66 -23.47 -19.28
C GLY A 42 -2.67 -23.58 -18.14
N GLY A 43 -2.89 -22.50 -17.36
CA GLY A 43 -4.15 -22.31 -16.64
C GLY A 43 -4.36 -23.12 -15.36
N ASN A 44 -3.35 -23.78 -14.81
CA ASN A 44 -3.53 -24.58 -13.59
C ASN A 44 -3.77 -23.68 -12.34
N PRO A 45 -4.96 -23.72 -11.70
CA PRO A 45 -5.30 -22.83 -10.58
C PRO A 45 -4.44 -23.07 -9.32
N PHE A 46 -3.95 -24.29 -9.13
CA PHE A 46 -3.20 -24.71 -7.94
C PHE A 46 -1.70 -24.39 -7.99
N MET A 47 -1.15 -24.12 -9.17
CA MET A 47 0.24 -23.63 -9.33
C MET A 47 0.40 -22.15 -8.88
N GLY A 48 -0.71 -21.44 -8.64
CA GLY A 48 -0.74 -19.99 -8.62
C GLY A 48 -0.30 -19.29 -7.35
N LEU A 49 -0.41 -19.90 -6.16
CA LEU A 49 -0.14 -19.19 -4.90
C LEU A 49 1.34 -18.82 -4.74
N GLY A 50 2.27 -19.73 -5.07
CA GLY A 50 3.72 -19.44 -5.03
C GLY A 50 4.13 -18.35 -6.02
N GLU A 51 3.53 -18.33 -7.22
CA GLU A 51 3.77 -17.28 -8.23
C GLU A 51 3.19 -15.92 -7.80
N THR A 52 2.10 -15.90 -7.05
CA THR A 52 1.59 -14.66 -6.44
C THR A 52 2.63 -14.08 -5.47
N PHE A 53 3.17 -14.91 -4.57
CA PHE A 53 4.19 -14.47 -3.61
C PHE A 53 5.48 -14.02 -4.30
N SER A 54 5.91 -14.71 -5.38
CA SER A 54 7.08 -14.28 -6.14
C SER A 54 6.85 -12.96 -6.87
N THR A 55 5.64 -12.74 -7.40
CA THR A 55 5.23 -11.46 -8.03
C THR A 55 5.18 -10.33 -7.00
N PHE A 56 4.69 -10.60 -5.79
CA PHE A 56 4.75 -9.67 -4.67
C PHE A 56 6.20 -9.35 -4.27
N GLY A 57 7.08 -10.35 -4.20
CA GLY A 57 8.50 -10.15 -3.94
C GLY A 57 9.19 -9.33 -5.03
N ALA A 58 8.84 -9.55 -6.30
CA ALA A 58 9.34 -8.75 -7.42
C ALA A 58 8.85 -7.30 -7.37
N PHE A 59 7.59 -7.08 -7.00
CA PHE A 59 7.06 -5.74 -6.71
C PHE A 59 7.77 -5.07 -5.53
N ALA A 60 7.98 -5.77 -4.41
CA ALA A 60 8.67 -5.27 -3.23
C ALA A 60 10.13 -4.88 -3.52
N ARG A 61 10.79 -5.61 -4.42
CA ARG A 61 12.13 -5.30 -4.94
C ARG A 61 12.14 -4.18 -5.99
N GLY A 62 10.98 -3.71 -6.44
CA GLY A 62 10.85 -2.65 -7.44
C GLY A 62 11.08 -3.10 -8.88
N GLN A 63 11.07 -4.41 -9.14
CA GLN A 63 11.23 -4.98 -10.49
C GLN A 63 9.96 -4.81 -11.33
N ILE A 64 8.80 -4.64 -10.68
CA ILE A 64 7.50 -4.49 -11.33
C ILE A 64 6.81 -3.25 -10.72
N PHE A 65 6.23 -2.39 -11.57
CA PHE A 65 5.53 -1.16 -11.18
C PHE A 65 6.30 -0.25 -10.19
N PRO A 66 7.53 0.21 -10.55
CA PRO A 66 8.37 1.00 -9.64
C PRO A 66 7.74 2.35 -9.23
N SER A 67 6.90 2.94 -10.09
CA SER A 67 6.13 4.15 -9.78
C SER A 67 5.14 3.91 -8.63
N ASP A 68 4.38 2.82 -8.70
CA ASP A 68 3.35 2.47 -7.73
C ASP A 68 4.00 2.11 -6.38
N ARG A 69 5.15 1.44 -6.41
CA ARG A 69 5.98 1.17 -5.23
C ARG A 69 6.45 2.47 -4.56
N LYS A 70 7.00 3.42 -5.32
CA LYS A 70 7.47 4.71 -4.77
C LYS A 70 6.32 5.47 -4.12
N LEU A 71 5.17 5.55 -4.80
CA LEU A 71 3.99 6.24 -4.27
C LEU A 71 3.50 5.59 -2.97
N LEU A 72 3.38 4.25 -2.94
CA LEU A 72 2.99 3.53 -1.71
C LEU A 72 4.00 3.72 -0.59
N ALA A 73 5.30 3.68 -0.89
CA ALA A 73 6.35 3.92 0.11
C ALA A 73 6.28 5.33 0.68
N ILE A 74 6.06 6.35 -0.15
CA ILE A 74 5.88 7.74 0.29
C ILE A 74 4.64 7.87 1.17
N LEU A 75 3.51 7.30 0.76
CA LEU A 75 2.28 7.35 1.56
C LEU A 75 2.42 6.60 2.89
N THR A 76 3.11 5.46 2.91
CA THR A 76 3.41 4.74 4.16
C THR A 76 4.33 5.54 5.08
N LEU A 77 5.38 6.18 4.53
CA LEU A 77 6.24 7.07 5.29
C LEU A 77 5.47 8.28 5.84
N ALA A 78 4.56 8.86 5.05
CA ALA A 78 3.71 9.97 5.48
C ALA A 78 2.78 9.56 6.63
N LEU A 79 2.20 8.35 6.58
CA LEU A 79 1.40 7.79 7.68
C LEU A 79 2.24 7.60 8.95
N PHE A 80 3.43 7.03 8.84
CA PHE A 80 4.33 6.89 10.00
C PHE A 80 4.75 8.24 10.57
N ALA A 81 5.05 9.23 9.70
CA ALA A 81 5.38 10.58 10.11
C ALA A 81 4.21 11.26 10.85
N MET A 82 2.97 11.06 10.38
CA MET A 82 1.75 11.53 11.06
C MET A 82 1.61 10.93 12.46
N ILE A 83 1.79 9.61 12.59
CA ILE A 83 1.71 8.92 13.88
C ILE A 83 2.80 9.43 14.84
N ALA A 84 4.04 9.54 14.36
CA ALA A 84 5.15 10.06 15.15
C ALA A 84 4.92 11.51 15.59
N LEU A 85 4.44 12.36 14.67
CA LEU A 85 4.11 13.75 14.97
C LEU A 85 2.99 13.86 16.00
N ARG A 86 1.96 13.02 15.90
CA ARG A 86 0.87 12.94 16.89
C ARG A 86 1.41 12.55 18.27
N VAL A 87 2.28 11.55 18.35
CA VAL A 87 2.92 11.13 19.60
C VAL A 87 3.79 12.24 20.18
N MET A 88 4.55 12.96 19.35
CA MET A 88 5.38 14.08 19.82
C MET A 88 4.54 15.26 20.29
N LEU A 89 3.50 15.65 19.55
CA LEU A 89 2.67 16.82 19.90
C LEU A 89 1.73 16.57 21.08
N ILE A 90 1.18 15.37 21.17
CA ILE A 90 0.22 14.99 22.23
C ILE A 90 0.94 14.40 23.45
N GLY A 91 2.04 13.68 23.26
CA GLY A 91 2.83 13.10 24.34
C GLY A 91 3.82 14.06 24.99
N ALA A 92 4.09 15.23 24.38
CA ALA A 92 4.84 16.32 25.01
C ALA A 92 3.95 17.36 25.73
N ALA A 93 2.63 17.14 25.76
CA ALA A 93 1.65 17.95 26.49
C ALA A 93 1.13 17.19 27.72
#